data_AF-X1K484-F1
#
_entry.id   AF-X1K484-F1
#
_cell.length_a   1.000
_cell.length_b   1.000
_cell.length_c   1.000
_cell.angle_alpha   90.00
_cell.angle_beta   90.00
_cell.angle_gamma   90.00
#
_symmetry.space_group_name_H-M   'P 1'
#
loop_
_entity.id
_entity.type
_entity.pdbx_description
1 polymer ?
#
loop_
_entity_poly.entity_id
_entity_poly.type
_entity_poly.pdbx_seq_one_letter_code
_entity_poly.pdbx_strand_id
1 'polypeptide(L)'
;GITDPRKEIDAAEVHDCFTITELINCQDLQFCDRGMAPEELKNGTFNWDGEIAVNPSGGLKSFGHPIGSTGCRMLQEITKQLQGRAEGRQVPDAKLGLCHNLGGAFAVCSVTVLGQRD
;
A
#
# COMPACT_ATOMS: atom_id res chain seq x y z
N GLY A 1 7.73 11.92 13.10
CA GLY A 1 7.39 10.52 12.76
C GLY A 1 5.92 10.49 12.41
N ILE A 2 5.46 9.44 11.71
CA ILE A 2 4.06 9.30 11.29
C ILE A 2 3.17 9.10 12.52
N THR A 3 2.09 9.86 12.60
CA THR A 3 1.11 9.88 13.70
C THR A 3 -0.32 9.59 13.25
N ASP A 4 -0.66 9.89 11.99
CA ASP A 4 -1.92 9.56 11.34
C ASP A 4 -1.60 8.94 9.95
N PRO A 5 -1.35 7.62 9.88
CA PRO A 5 -0.96 6.96 8.64
C PRO A 5 -1.94 7.17 7.48
N ARG A 6 -3.24 7.29 7.76
CA ARG A 6 -4.28 7.51 6.74
C ARG A 6 -4.10 8.84 6.01
N LYS A 7 -3.66 9.89 6.71
CA LYS A 7 -3.46 11.23 6.13
C LYS A 7 -2.02 11.53 5.70
N GLU A 8 -1.06 10.76 6.22
CA GLU A 8 0.37 11.01 5.98
C GLU A 8 0.99 10.08 4.94
N ILE A 9 0.38 8.93 4.62
CA ILE A 9 0.84 8.04 3.55
C ILE A 9 -0.02 8.24 2.31
N ASP A 10 0.61 8.63 1.20
CA ASP A 10 -0.10 8.91 -0.05
C ASP A 10 -0.32 7.63 -0.87
N ALA A 11 0.65 6.71 -0.83
CA ALA A 11 0.61 5.45 -1.57
C ALA A 11 1.15 4.27 -0.74
N ALA A 12 0.43 3.17 -0.71
CA ALA A 12 0.83 1.96 -0.01
C ALA A 12 0.78 0.74 -0.93
N GLU A 13 1.84 -0.08 -0.93
CA GLU A 13 1.77 -1.46 -1.40
C GLU A 13 1.63 -2.36 -0.17
N VAL A 14 0.55 -3.14 -0.10
CA VAL A 14 0.24 -4.04 1.02
C VAL A 14 0.14 -5.48 0.53
N HIS A 15 0.55 -6.43 1.36
CA HIS A 15 0.60 -7.84 0.99
C HIS A 15 -0.80 -8.49 0.86
N ASP A 16 -1.45 -8.33 -0.29
CA ASP A 16 -2.77 -8.84 -0.68
C ASP A 16 -2.72 -10.25 -1.32
N CYS A 17 -1.98 -11.19 -0.72
CA CYS A 17 -1.90 -12.56 -1.24
C CYS A 17 -3.29 -13.26 -1.32
N PHE A 18 -4.24 -12.78 -0.54
CA PHE A 18 -5.67 -13.00 -0.74
C PHE A 18 -6.42 -11.68 -0.56
N THR A 19 -7.59 -11.52 -1.17
CA THR A 19 -8.37 -10.26 -1.09
C THR A 19 -8.68 -9.83 0.35
N ILE A 20 -8.92 -10.80 1.24
CA ILE A 20 -9.18 -10.52 2.66
C ILE A 20 -7.93 -9.97 3.38
N THR A 21 -6.72 -10.34 2.95
CA THR A 21 -5.50 -9.86 3.61
C THR A 21 -5.28 -8.38 3.35
N GLU A 22 -5.66 -7.85 2.18
CA GLU A 22 -5.66 -6.41 1.92
C GLU A 22 -6.47 -5.66 2.99
N LEU A 23 -7.72 -6.08 3.21
CA LEU A 23 -8.62 -5.43 4.17
C LEU A 23 -8.10 -5.51 5.62
N ILE A 24 -7.56 -6.66 6.02
CA ILE A 24 -6.96 -6.82 7.37
C ILE A 24 -5.75 -5.92 7.51
N ASN A 25 -4.86 -5.92 6.52
CA ASN A 25 -3.64 -5.13 6.54
C ASN A 25 -3.92 -3.61 6.58
N CYS A 26 -4.93 -3.13 5.86
CA CYS A 26 -5.33 -1.71 5.92
C CYS A 26 -5.79 -1.29 7.33
N GLN A 27 -6.38 -2.20 8.10
CA GLN A 27 -6.75 -1.93 9.49
C GLN A 27 -5.53 -1.96 10.41
N ASP A 28 -4.66 -2.95 10.25
CA ASP A 28 -3.46 -3.10 11.07
C ASP A 28 -2.46 -1.95 10.84
N LEU A 29 -2.42 -1.40 9.62
CA LEU A 29 -1.65 -0.21 9.24
C LEU A 29 -2.35 1.10 9.61
N GLN A 30 -3.53 1.05 10.22
CA GLN A 30 -4.31 2.20 10.68
C GLN A 30 -4.76 3.16 9.56
N PHE A 31 -4.98 2.63 8.35
CA PHE A 31 -5.63 3.39 7.27
C PHE A 31 -7.14 3.51 7.48
N CYS A 32 -7.70 2.64 8.33
CA CYS A 32 -9.09 2.69 8.77
C CYS A 32 -9.25 2.03 10.13
N ASP A 33 -10.38 2.31 10.78
CA ASP A 33 -10.75 1.65 12.02
C ASP A 33 -11.02 0.16 11.81
N ARG A 34 -10.80 -0.62 12.88
CA ARG A 34 -11.03 -2.07 12.87
C ARG A 34 -12.50 -2.38 12.56
N GLY A 35 -12.73 -3.21 11.55
CA GLY A 35 -14.05 -3.54 11.02
C GLY A 35 -14.55 -2.63 9.89
N MET A 36 -13.90 -1.49 9.64
CA MET A 36 -14.38 -0.49 8.67
C MET A 36 -13.81 -0.66 7.26
N ALA A 37 -12.75 -1.47 7.07
CA ALA A 37 -12.13 -1.65 5.75
C ALA A 37 -13.10 -2.01 4.61
N PRO A 38 -14.15 -2.84 4.79
CA PRO A 38 -15.13 -3.10 3.73
C PRO A 38 -15.97 -1.87 3.34
N GLU A 39 -16.23 -0.95 4.27
CA GLU A 39 -16.97 0.29 4.01
C GLU A 39 -16.06 1.30 3.33
N GLU A 40 -14.84 1.47 3.82
CA GLU A 40 -13.82 2.35 3.22
C GLU A 40 -13.49 1.92 1.78
N LEU A 41 -13.40 0.62 1.51
CA LEU A 41 -13.24 0.11 0.14
C LEU A 41 -14.41 0.52 -0.76
N LYS A 42 -15.66 0.43 -0.26
CA LYS A 42 -16.85 0.84 -1.04
C LYS A 42 -16.90 2.36 -1.26
N ASN A 43 -16.40 3.13 -0.30
CA ASN A 43 -16.32 4.58 -0.38
C ASN A 43 -15.19 5.05 -1.31
N GLY A 44 -14.33 4.14 -1.77
CA GLY A 44 -13.21 4.43 -2.66
C GLY A 44 -11.99 5.01 -1.94
N THR A 45 -11.96 4.95 -0.60
CA THR A 45 -10.85 5.47 0.23
C THR A 45 -9.50 4.91 -0.21
N PHE A 46 -9.47 3.63 -0.62
CA PHE A 46 -8.28 2.89 -1.01
C PHE A 46 -7.99 2.92 -2.51
N ASN A 47 -8.82 3.59 -3.32
CA ASN A 47 -8.60 3.70 -4.76
C ASN A 47 -7.32 4.49 -5.05
N TRP A 48 -6.79 4.35 -6.28
CA TRP A 48 -5.58 5.06 -6.70
C TRP A 48 -5.70 6.60 -6.62
N ASP A 49 -6.93 7.12 -6.68
CA ASP A 49 -7.33 8.53 -6.54
C ASP A 49 -8.10 8.81 -5.23
N GLY A 50 -8.10 7.85 -4.30
CA GLY A 50 -8.70 7.96 -2.98
C GLY A 50 -7.85 8.78 -2.00
N GLU A 51 -8.25 8.77 -0.73
CA GLU A 51 -7.51 9.45 0.35
C GLU A 51 -6.11 8.83 0.56
N ILE A 52 -6.01 7.51 0.37
CA ILE A 52 -4.75 6.77 0.36
C ILE A 52 -4.79 5.70 -0.73
N ALA A 53 -3.85 5.75 -1.67
CA ALA A 53 -3.79 4.78 -2.75
C ALA A 53 -3.23 3.44 -2.26
N VAL A 54 -4.06 2.40 -2.16
CA VAL A 54 -3.63 1.06 -1.79
C VAL A 54 -3.46 0.19 -3.03
N ASN A 55 -2.28 -0.43 -3.16
CA ASN A 55 -1.91 -1.30 -4.26
C ASN A 55 -2.15 -0.68 -5.65
N PRO A 56 -1.69 0.57 -5.93
CA PRO A 56 -1.85 1.18 -7.26
C PRO A 56 -1.17 0.36 -8.36
N SER A 57 -0.27 -0.57 -8.00
CA SER A 57 0.27 -1.50 -8.99
C SER A 57 -0.69 -2.57 -9.50
N GLY A 58 -1.84 -2.75 -8.83
CA GLY A 58 -2.72 -3.91 -8.96
C GLY A 58 -2.48 -5.02 -7.92
N GLY A 59 -1.54 -4.79 -6.99
CA GLY A 59 -1.24 -5.69 -5.89
C GLY A 59 -0.69 -7.05 -6.32
N LEU A 60 -0.50 -7.95 -5.36
CA LEU A 60 -0.16 -9.34 -5.58
C LEU A 60 -1.26 -10.05 -6.38
N LYS A 61 -2.52 -9.62 -6.23
CA LYS A 61 -3.66 -10.27 -6.86
C LYS A 61 -3.68 -10.14 -8.40
N SER A 62 -3.34 -8.96 -8.93
CA SER A 62 -3.36 -8.71 -10.38
C SER A 62 -1.97 -8.68 -11.00
N PHE A 63 -0.98 -8.09 -10.33
CA PHE A 63 0.40 -8.03 -10.83
C PHE A 63 1.06 -9.42 -10.75
N GLY A 64 0.73 -10.18 -9.72
CA GLY A 64 1.27 -11.50 -9.43
C GLY A 64 2.16 -11.53 -8.19
N HIS A 65 2.36 -12.75 -7.66
CA HIS A 65 3.04 -12.98 -6.39
C HIS A 65 4.19 -14.01 -6.49
N PRO A 66 5.29 -13.69 -7.21
CA PRO A 66 6.54 -14.41 -7.05
C PRO A 66 7.11 -14.11 -5.65
N ILE A 67 7.03 -15.10 -4.75
CA ILE A 67 7.22 -14.95 -3.30
C ILE A 67 8.49 -14.13 -2.97
N GLY A 68 9.65 -14.55 -3.49
CA GLY A 68 10.93 -13.91 -3.16
C GLY A 68 11.13 -12.50 -3.72
N SER A 69 10.42 -12.12 -4.80
CA SER A 69 10.61 -10.81 -5.45
C SER A 69 9.49 -9.80 -5.15
N THR A 70 8.42 -10.22 -4.47
CA THR A 70 7.27 -9.36 -4.15
C THR A 70 7.68 -8.12 -3.37
N GLY A 71 8.44 -8.26 -2.27
CA GLY A 71 8.87 -7.10 -1.48
C GLY A 71 9.74 -6.12 -2.27
N CYS A 72 10.65 -6.61 -3.11
CA CYS A 72 11.47 -5.77 -3.99
C CYS A 72 10.61 -5.03 -5.04
N ARG A 73 9.61 -5.71 -5.62
CA ARG A 73 8.67 -5.10 -6.56
C ARG A 73 7.87 -3.98 -5.91
N MET A 74 7.38 -4.18 -4.69
CA MET A 74 6.62 -3.16 -3.95
C MET A 74 7.47 -1.91 -3.70
N LEU A 75 8.72 -2.09 -3.25
CA LEU A 75 9.67 -0.98 -3.08
C LEU A 75 9.94 -0.25 -4.40
N GLN A 76 10.13 -1.00 -5.49
CA GLN A 76 10.28 -0.41 -6.82
C GLN A 76 9.05 0.40 -7.21
N GLU A 77 7.84 -0.10 -6.95
CA GLU A 77 6.60 0.61 -7.26
C GLU A 77 6.51 1.93 -6.52
N ILE A 78 6.62 1.90 -5.20
CA ILE A 78 6.56 3.12 -4.38
C ILE A 78 7.66 4.10 -4.81
N THR A 79 8.86 3.61 -5.16
CA THR A 79 9.92 4.47 -5.70
C THR A 79 9.49 5.16 -7.01
N LYS A 80 8.81 4.45 -7.93
CA LYS A 80 8.29 5.06 -9.16
C LYS A 80 7.19 6.08 -8.87
N GLN A 81 6.27 5.77 -7.95
CA GLN A 81 5.19 6.67 -7.54
C GLN A 81 5.77 7.97 -6.99
N LEU A 82 6.70 7.87 -6.03
CA LEU A 82 7.38 9.02 -5.46
C LEU A 82 8.16 9.81 -6.51
N GLN A 83 8.75 9.17 -7.52
CA GLN A 83 9.50 9.86 -8.58
C GLN A 83 8.63 10.45 -9.70
N GLY A 84 7.31 10.30 -9.67
CA GLY A 84 6.45 10.73 -10.77
C GLY A 84 6.62 9.89 -12.05
N ARG A 85 7.04 8.63 -11.92
CA ARG A 85 7.39 7.71 -13.02
C ARG A 85 6.45 6.51 -13.14
N ALA A 86 5.31 6.53 -12.45
CA ALA A 86 4.32 5.46 -12.50
C ALA A 86 3.30 5.71 -13.63
N GLU A 87 3.75 5.58 -14.89
CA GLU A 87 2.92 5.84 -16.08
C GLU A 87 1.57 5.11 -16.04
N GLY A 88 0.49 5.86 -16.30
CA GLY A 88 -0.89 5.34 -16.33
C GLY A 88 -1.49 4.99 -14.96
N ARG A 89 -0.72 5.06 -13.88
CA ARG A 89 -1.12 4.66 -12.52
C ARG A 89 -0.58 5.62 -11.45
N GLN A 90 -0.24 6.83 -11.85
CA GLN A 90 0.45 7.79 -11.00
C GLN A 90 -0.50 8.31 -9.92
N VAL A 91 -0.14 8.08 -8.67
CA VAL A 91 -0.83 8.66 -7.52
C VAL A 91 -0.53 10.17 -7.49
N PRO A 92 -1.55 11.03 -7.39
CA PRO A 92 -1.36 12.48 -7.32
C PRO A 92 -0.52 12.90 -6.12
N ASP A 93 0.44 13.81 -6.33
CA ASP A 93 1.23 14.49 -5.30
C ASP A 93 1.87 13.58 -4.23
N ALA A 94 2.20 12.33 -4.57
CA ALA A 94 2.78 11.36 -3.64
C ALA A 94 4.16 11.78 -3.11
N LYS A 95 4.28 11.94 -1.78
CA LYS A 95 5.49 12.37 -1.06
C LYS A 95 5.98 11.32 -0.07
N LEU A 96 5.07 10.57 0.54
CA LEU A 96 5.36 9.46 1.43
C LEU A 96 4.67 8.20 0.92
N GLY A 97 5.42 7.11 0.86
CA GLY A 97 4.89 5.81 0.48
C GLY A 97 5.30 4.70 1.42
N LEU A 98 4.48 3.65 1.48
CA LEU A 98 4.63 2.54 2.41
C LEU A 98 4.65 1.20 1.68
N CYS A 99 5.55 0.30 2.07
CA CYS A 99 5.55 -1.08 1.65
C CYS A 99 5.35 -1.98 2.87
N HIS A 100 4.29 -2.80 2.86
CA HIS A 100 3.98 -3.77 3.90
C HIS A 100 4.04 -5.19 3.34
N ASN A 101 5.13 -5.90 3.62
CA ASN A 101 5.36 -7.26 3.12
C ASN A 101 5.26 -8.30 4.25
N LEU A 102 4.50 -9.36 4.00
CA LEU A 102 4.27 -10.46 4.95
C LEU A 102 4.96 -11.76 4.50
N GLY A 103 5.36 -12.57 5.48
CA GLY A 103 5.92 -13.90 5.29
C GLY A 103 5.21 -14.96 6.12
N GLY A 104 4.85 -16.08 5.47
CA GLY A 104 4.11 -17.17 6.11
C GLY A 104 2.68 -16.79 6.49
N ALA A 105 2.09 -17.52 7.43
CA ALA A 105 0.76 -17.23 7.96
C ALA A 105 0.82 -16.09 9.00
N PHE A 106 1.14 -14.88 8.53
CA PHE A 106 1.31 -13.67 9.38
C PHE A 106 2.43 -13.78 10.42
N ALA A 107 3.45 -14.61 10.17
CA ALA A 107 4.51 -14.88 11.14
C ALA A 107 5.61 -13.80 11.15
N VAL A 108 5.88 -13.21 9.99
CA VAL A 108 6.92 -12.18 9.82
C VAL A 108 6.35 -11.04 8.99
N CYS A 109 6.65 -9.82 9.39
CA CYS A 109 6.22 -8.60 8.74
C CYS A 109 7.40 -7.64 8.58
N SER A 110 7.49 -6.98 7.43
CA SER A 110 8.38 -5.85 7.19
C SER A 110 7.54 -4.67 6.70
N VAL A 111 7.70 -3.52 7.37
CA VAL A 111 7.12 -2.24 6.94
C VAL A 111 8.26 -1.29 6.62
N THR A 112 8.24 -0.74 5.41
CA THR A 112 9.20 0.27 4.96
C THR A 112 8.46 1.53 4.57
N VAL A 113 8.88 2.68 5.09
CA VAL A 113 8.40 3.99 4.67
C VAL A 113 9.49 4.66 3.83
N LEU A 114 9.10 5.16 2.66
CA LEU A 114 9.93 5.87 1.72
C LEU A 114 9.38 7.29 1.56
N GLY A 115 10.27 8.26 1.43
CA GLY A 115 9.90 9.64 1.13
C GLY A 115 10.93 10.30 0.24
N GLN A 116 10.52 11.34 -0.49
CA GLN A 116 11.49 12.22 -1.11
C GLN A 116 12.19 13.07 -0.05
N ARG A 117 13.47 13.33 -0.23
CA ARG A 117 14.21 14.26 0.61
C ARG A 117 13.97 15.67 0.07
N ASP A 118 13.42 16.55 0.91
CA ASP A 118 13.33 17.99 0.66
C ASP A 118 14.70 18.61 0.32
#